data_AF-A0A9D2F4A7-F1
#
_entry.id   AF-A0A9D2F4A7-F1
#
_cell.length_a   1.000
_cell.length_b   1.000
_cell.length_c   1.000
_cell.angle_alpha   90.00
_cell.angle_beta   90.00
_cell.angle_gamma   90.00
#
_symmetry.space_group_name_H-M   'P 1'
#
loop_
_entity.id
_entity.type
_entity.pdbx_description
1 polymer ?
#
loop_
_entity_poly.entity_id
_entity_poly.type
_entity_poly.pdbx_seq_one_letter_code
_entity_poly.pdbx_strand_id
1 'polypeptide(L)'
;MIASQKHRFYIAILRPDGVRHSYHGVNRNGNVGTLLYVHGNPEGTYQDSNNCMTIADLTEQFIQAKISFDDALQMVQERKIVYAPDATMQAMLSDRQGRTLIIEPGIGWREDDGRYSLMTNYSVLAPESTRPFIVPGDDRYE
;
A
#
# COMPACT_ATOMS: atom_id res chain seq x y z
N MET A 1 12.29 -11.70 4.03
CA MET A 1 12.22 -13.18 4.14
C MET A 1 10.94 -13.66 3.46
N ILE A 2 10.97 -14.77 2.74
CA ILE A 2 9.76 -15.38 2.15
C ILE A 2 9.07 -16.25 3.20
N ALA A 3 7.77 -16.06 3.41
CA ALA A 3 6.96 -16.84 4.34
C ALA A 3 5.74 -17.43 3.63
N SER A 4 5.44 -18.69 3.94
CA SER A 4 4.21 -19.36 3.54
C SER A 4 3.46 -19.79 4.80
N GLN A 5 2.19 -19.42 4.89
CA GLN A 5 1.26 -19.89 5.91
C GLN A 5 0.08 -20.56 5.21
N LYS A 6 -0.74 -21.34 5.95
CA LYS A 6 -1.81 -22.21 5.44
C LYS A 6 -2.68 -21.61 4.31
N HIS A 7 -2.80 -20.28 4.24
CA HIS A 7 -3.68 -19.56 3.30
C HIS A 7 -3.02 -18.40 2.56
N ARG A 8 -1.71 -18.17 2.72
CA ARG A 8 -1.04 -17.02 2.10
C ARG A 8 0.44 -17.25 1.86
N PHE A 9 0.93 -16.61 0.81
CA PHE A 9 2.33 -16.39 0.54
C PHE A 9 2.63 -14.91 0.74
N TYR A 10 3.73 -14.56 1.40
CA TYR A 10 4.12 -13.16 1.57
C TYR A 10 5.62 -12.98 1.79
N ILE A 11 6.10 -11.80 1.41
CA ILE A 11 7.43 -11.30 1.76
C ILE A 11 7.26 -10.50 3.04
N ALA A 12 7.96 -10.95 4.08
CA ALA A 12 7.88 -10.37 5.40
C ALA A 12 9.15 -9.61 5.77
N ILE A 13 8.96 -8.51 6.50
CA ILE A 13 10.01 -7.76 7.19
C ILE A 13 9.83 -8.00 8.69
N LEU A 14 10.92 -8.40 9.36
CA LEU A 14 10.96 -8.47 10.82
C LEU A 14 11.11 -7.04 11.34
N ARG A 15 10.11 -6.54 12.06
CA ARG A 15 10.16 -5.22 12.68
C ARG A 15 10.81 -5.28 14.08
N PRO A 16 11.20 -4.14 14.66
CA PRO A 16 11.79 -4.08 16.00
C PRO A 16 10.91 -4.66 17.12
N ASP A 17 9.59 -4.77 16.90
CA ASP A 17 8.64 -5.44 17.79
C ASP A 17 8.79 -6.98 17.82
N GLY A 18 9.68 -7.55 17.00
CA GLY A 18 9.92 -8.99 16.90
C GLY A 18 8.89 -9.71 16.02
N VAL A 19 7.97 -9.00 15.38
CA VAL A 19 6.91 -9.56 14.54
C VAL A 19 7.29 -9.45 13.07
N ARG A 20 6.92 -10.46 12.29
CA ARG A 20 7.10 -10.47 10.84
C ARG A 20 5.84 -9.92 10.17
N HIS A 21 5.94 -8.69 9.69
CA HIS A 21 4.86 -7.98 9.01
C HIS A 21 4.87 -8.26 7.50
N SER A 22 3.67 -8.37 6.93
CA SER A 22 3.46 -8.67 5.50
C SER A 22 3.53 -7.38 4.67
N TYR A 23 4.54 -7.24 3.82
CA TYR A 23 4.71 -6.05 2.96
C TYR A 23 4.29 -6.30 1.52
N HIS A 24 4.48 -7.53 1.05
CA HIS A 24 4.00 -8.00 -0.24
C HIS A 24 3.39 -9.37 -0.06
N GLY A 25 2.25 -9.68 -0.65
CA GLY A 25 1.71 -11.02 -0.51
C GLY A 25 0.44 -11.28 -1.29
N VAL A 26 0.12 -12.56 -1.36
CA VAL A 26 -1.07 -13.11 -1.99
C VAL A 26 -1.74 -14.07 -1.01
N ASN A 27 -3.06 -13.97 -0.90
CA ASN A 27 -3.89 -14.87 -0.13
C ASN A 27 -4.68 -15.81 -1.05
N ARG A 28 -5.04 -16.99 -0.55
CA ARG A 28 -5.86 -17.98 -1.29
C ARG A 28 -7.23 -17.44 -1.72
N ASN A 29 -7.74 -16.40 -1.08
CA ASN A 29 -9.03 -15.79 -1.44
C ASN A 29 -8.93 -14.87 -2.68
N GLY A 30 -7.71 -14.61 -3.16
CA GLY A 30 -7.41 -13.74 -4.30
C GLY A 30 -6.87 -12.37 -3.91
N ASN A 31 -6.81 -12.01 -2.62
CA ASN A 31 -6.25 -10.74 -2.20
C ASN A 31 -4.76 -10.69 -2.47
N VAL A 32 -4.32 -9.64 -3.16
CA VAL A 32 -2.93 -9.29 -3.43
C VAL A 32 -2.66 -7.91 -2.86
N GLY A 33 -1.59 -7.76 -2.10
CA GLY A 33 -1.19 -6.46 -1.57
C GLY A 33 0.31 -6.24 -1.73
N THR A 34 0.70 -5.00 -2.01
CA THR A 34 2.10 -4.59 -2.11
C THR A 34 2.29 -3.18 -1.56
N LEU A 35 3.38 -2.99 -0.81
CA LEU A 35 3.88 -1.68 -0.38
C LEU A 35 5.10 -1.28 -1.22
N LEU A 36 5.14 -0.05 -1.73
CA LEU A 36 6.31 0.50 -2.39
C LEU A 36 6.76 1.78 -1.69
N TYR A 37 8.07 1.97 -1.59
CA TYR A 37 8.63 3.23 -1.10
C TYR A 37 8.21 4.40 -1.99
N VAL A 38 7.93 5.54 -1.38
CA VAL A 38 7.61 6.79 -2.06
C VAL A 38 8.26 7.94 -1.31
N HIS A 39 8.57 9.03 -2.00
CA HIS A 39 8.91 10.28 -1.33
C HIS A 39 7.70 10.78 -0.54
N GLY A 40 7.86 10.92 0.77
CA GLY A 40 6.75 11.19 1.68
C GLY A 40 6.09 12.55 1.47
N ASN A 41 4.77 12.57 1.56
CA ASN A 41 3.96 13.78 1.67
C ASN A 41 3.79 14.16 3.17
N PRO A 42 4.08 15.41 3.59
CA PRO A 42 3.90 15.83 4.99
C PRO A 42 2.52 15.52 5.58
N GLU A 43 1.45 15.58 4.79
CA GLU A 43 0.08 15.28 5.24
C GLU A 43 -0.14 13.80 5.59
N GLY A 44 0.72 12.93 5.06
CA GLY A 44 0.75 11.49 5.34
C GLY A 44 1.60 11.12 6.56
N THR A 45 2.24 12.09 7.22
CA THR A 45 3.08 11.83 8.41
C THR A 45 2.31 11.04 9.47
N TYR A 46 2.99 10.09 10.10
CA TYR A 46 2.44 9.28 11.18
C TYR A 46 1.80 10.16 12.27
N GLN A 47 0.61 9.77 12.71
CA GLN A 47 -0.11 10.39 13.83
C GLN A 47 -0.70 9.28 14.69
N ASP A 48 -0.41 9.33 15.99
CA ASP A 48 -0.98 8.41 16.97
C ASP A 48 -2.39 8.90 17.36
N SER A 49 -3.38 8.50 16.57
CA SER A 49 -4.78 8.91 16.72
C SER A 49 -5.71 7.77 16.32
N ASN A 50 -6.81 7.61 17.05
CA ASN A 50 -7.82 6.57 16.77
C ASN A 50 -8.47 6.70 15.38
N ASN A 51 -8.42 7.89 14.77
CA ASN A 51 -8.95 8.12 13.41
C ASN A 51 -7.91 7.86 12.31
N CYS A 52 -6.67 7.50 12.69
CA CYS A 52 -5.59 7.21 11.76
C CYS A 52 -5.37 5.70 11.63
N MET A 53 -4.93 5.28 10.46
CA MET A 53 -4.49 3.91 10.19
C MET A 53 -3.23 3.96 9.36
N THR A 54 -2.22 3.15 9.71
CA THR A 54 -1.02 3.10 8.89
C THR A 54 -1.31 2.32 7.60
N ILE A 55 -0.70 2.77 6.50
CA ILE A 55 -0.77 2.08 5.21
C ILE A 55 -0.26 0.64 5.30
N ALA A 56 0.73 0.39 6.18
CA ALA A 56 1.29 -0.92 6.41
C ALA A 56 0.28 -1.85 7.11
N ASP A 57 -0.43 -1.37 8.12
CA ASP A 57 -1.43 -2.18 8.82
C ASP A 57 -2.62 -2.50 7.93
N LEU A 58 -3.07 -1.54 7.11
CA LEU A 58 -4.15 -1.73 6.14
C LEU A 58 -3.76 -2.82 5.13
N THR A 59 -2.59 -2.67 4.52
CA THR A 59 -2.08 -3.60 3.51
C THR A 59 -1.86 -4.99 4.10
N GLU A 60 -1.30 -5.07 5.30
CA GLU A 60 -1.11 -6.33 5.99
C GLU A 60 -2.47 -7.01 6.22
N GLN A 61 -3.44 -6.34 6.84
CA GLN A 61 -4.77 -6.89 7.11
C GLN A 61 -5.44 -7.42 5.83
N PHE A 62 -5.28 -6.72 4.71
CA PHE A 62 -5.78 -7.15 3.41
C PHE A 62 -5.11 -8.44 2.93
N ILE A 63 -3.77 -8.53 2.99
CA ILE A 63 -3.00 -9.75 2.66
C ILE A 63 -3.36 -10.91 3.61
N GLN A 64 -3.65 -10.63 4.88
CA GLN A 64 -4.08 -11.67 5.84
C GLN A 64 -5.52 -12.15 5.56
N ALA A 65 -6.24 -11.53 4.62
CA ALA A 65 -7.68 -11.70 4.40
C ALA A 65 -8.53 -11.45 5.67
N LYS A 66 -8.07 -10.52 6.52
CA LYS A 66 -8.86 -10.00 7.65
C LYS A 66 -9.92 -8.99 7.21
N ILE A 67 -9.65 -8.31 6.09
CA ILE A 67 -10.54 -7.34 5.45
C ILE A 67 -10.69 -7.71 3.98
N SER A 68 -11.88 -7.45 3.44
CA SER A 68 -12.19 -7.54 2.01
C SER A 68 -11.74 -6.29 1.26
N PHE A 69 -11.92 -6.28 -0.06
CA PHE A 69 -11.66 -5.09 -0.87
C PHE A 69 -12.62 -3.96 -0.51
N ASP A 70 -13.90 -4.28 -0.30
CA ASP A 70 -14.91 -3.29 0.04
C ASP A 70 -14.67 -2.71 1.45
N ASP A 71 -14.20 -3.54 2.39
CA ASP A 71 -13.75 -3.07 3.71
C ASP A 71 -12.54 -2.13 3.58
N ALA A 72 -11.55 -2.47 2.74
CA ALA A 72 -10.38 -1.61 2.52
C ALA A 72 -10.78 -0.28 1.88
N LEU A 73 -11.71 -0.30 0.92
CA LEU A 73 -12.27 0.90 0.30
C LEU A 73 -13.00 1.78 1.32
N GLN A 74 -13.85 1.18 2.15
CA GLN A 74 -14.53 1.90 3.23
C GLN A 74 -13.52 2.52 4.21
N MET A 75 -12.47 1.79 4.59
CA MET A 75 -11.45 2.29 5.51
C MET A 75 -10.69 3.51 4.96
N VAL A 76 -10.33 3.53 3.66
CA VAL A 76 -9.65 4.69 3.06
C VAL A 76 -10.58 5.89 2.86
N GLN A 77 -11.89 5.67 2.86
CA GLN A 77 -12.90 6.73 2.81
C GLN A 77 -13.16 7.35 4.19
N GLU A 78 -13.18 6.53 5.23
CA GLU A 78 -13.59 6.95 6.59
C GLU A 78 -12.41 7.38 7.47
N ARG A 79 -11.20 6.86 7.23
CA ARG A 79 -10.03 7.06 8.09
C ARG A 79 -8.93 7.80 7.37
N LYS A 80 -8.12 8.54 8.16
CA LYS A 80 -6.89 9.12 7.63
C LYS A 80 -5.83 8.03 7.50
N ILE A 81 -5.39 7.75 6.27
CA ILE A 81 -4.28 6.83 6.03
C ILE A 81 -2.96 7.59 6.16
N VAL A 82 -2.06 7.06 7.00
CA VAL A 82 -0.75 7.65 7.31
C VAL A 82 0.37 6.66 7.04
N TYR A 83 1.61 7.15 7.00
CA TYR A 83 2.81 6.33 6.95
C TYR A 83 3.03 5.57 8.25
N ALA A 84 3.91 4.56 8.20
CA ALA A 84 4.50 4.01 9.42
C ALA A 84 5.51 5.01 10.01
N PRO A 85 5.81 4.95 11.32
CA PRO A 85 6.77 5.86 11.97
C PRO A 85 8.18 5.84 11.35
N ASP A 86 8.56 4.74 10.71
CA ASP A 86 9.91 4.45 10.24
C ASP A 86 10.07 4.43 8.71
N ALA A 87 8.99 4.53 7.94
CA ALA A 87 9.04 4.44 6.49
C ALA A 87 7.86 5.13 5.79
N THR A 88 8.17 5.80 4.67
CA THR A 88 7.19 6.38 3.75
C THR A 88 6.91 5.40 2.61
N MET A 89 5.68 4.88 2.56
CA MET A 89 5.25 3.89 1.58
C MET A 89 3.84 4.19 1.07
N GLN A 90 3.55 3.71 -0.13
CA GLN A 90 2.24 3.70 -0.78
C GLN A 90 1.84 2.25 -1.08
N ALA A 91 0.55 1.99 -1.25
CA ALA A 91 0.04 0.64 -1.48
C ALA A 91 -0.74 0.49 -2.77
N MET A 92 -0.68 -0.72 -3.31
CA MET A 92 -1.59 -1.21 -4.33
C MET A 92 -2.17 -2.53 -3.81
N LEU A 93 -3.50 -2.59 -3.76
CA LEU A 93 -4.27 -3.75 -3.35
C LEU A 93 -5.10 -4.24 -4.52
N SER A 94 -5.26 -5.54 -4.69
CA SER A 94 -6.15 -6.11 -5.70
C SER A 94 -6.85 -7.37 -5.21
N ASP A 95 -8.08 -7.59 -5.66
CA ASP A 95 -8.87 -8.78 -5.32
C ASP A 95 -8.94 -9.79 -6.48
N ARG A 96 -9.64 -10.91 -6.24
CA ARG A 96 -9.82 -11.97 -7.24
C ARG A 96 -10.56 -11.50 -8.50
N GLN A 97 -11.31 -10.41 -8.41
CA GLN A 97 -12.05 -9.83 -9.52
C GLN A 97 -11.16 -8.92 -10.38
N GLY A 98 -9.92 -8.64 -9.95
CA GLY A 98 -8.99 -7.77 -10.63
C GLY A 98 -9.23 -6.28 -10.36
N ARG A 99 -10.13 -5.93 -9.43
CA ARG A 99 -10.26 -4.54 -8.96
C ARG A 99 -8.96 -4.15 -8.29
N THR A 100 -8.52 -2.91 -8.50
CA THR A 100 -7.28 -2.42 -7.91
C THR A 100 -7.55 -1.15 -7.11
N LEU A 101 -6.99 -1.05 -5.91
CA LEU A 101 -7.03 0.13 -5.06
C LEU A 101 -5.60 0.64 -4.85
N ILE A 102 -5.31 1.83 -5.36
CA ILE A 102 -4.05 2.56 -5.13
C ILE A 102 -4.27 3.53 -3.99
N ILE A 103 -3.35 3.56 -3.03
CA ILE A 103 -3.48 4.35 -1.80
C ILE A 103 -2.16 5.06 -1.53
N GLU A 104 -2.21 6.39 -1.47
CA GLU A 104 -1.07 7.26 -1.22
C GLU A 104 -1.34 8.10 0.03
N PRO A 105 -0.69 7.79 1.16
CA PRO A 105 -0.92 8.53 2.40
C PRO A 105 -0.65 10.02 2.24
N GLY A 106 -1.58 10.85 2.72
CA GLY A 106 -1.53 12.31 2.58
C GLY A 106 -1.94 12.86 1.22
N ILE A 107 -2.24 12.01 0.23
CA ILE A 107 -2.69 12.42 -1.10
C ILE A 107 -4.11 11.91 -1.36
N GLY A 108 -4.36 10.62 -1.20
CA GLY A 108 -5.68 10.03 -1.39
C GLY A 108 -5.64 8.57 -1.84
N TRP A 109 -6.69 8.16 -2.54
CA TRP A 109 -6.83 6.82 -3.09
C TRP A 109 -7.49 6.86 -4.48
N ARG A 110 -7.32 5.81 -5.26
CA ARG A 110 -7.98 5.62 -6.56
C ARG A 110 -8.31 4.15 -6.76
N GLU A 111 -9.55 3.88 -7.15
CA GLU A 111 -9.95 2.59 -7.69
C GLU A 111 -9.66 2.56 -9.20
N ASP A 112 -9.01 1.49 -9.64
CA ASP A 112 -8.81 1.18 -11.06
C ASP A 112 -9.54 -0.13 -11.41
N ASP A 113 -10.30 -0.10 -12.49
CA ASP A 113 -10.97 -1.25 -13.12
C ASP A 113 -10.42 -1.54 -14.54
N GLY A 114 -9.34 -0.84 -14.91
CA GLY A 114 -8.68 -0.99 -16.19
C GLY A 114 -8.04 -2.36 -16.38
N ARG A 115 -7.68 -2.67 -17.63
CA ARG A 115 -7.00 -3.94 -17.97
C ARG A 115 -5.67 -4.12 -17.22
N TYR A 116 -5.01 -3.01 -16.90
CA TYR A 116 -3.75 -2.96 -16.19
C TYR A 116 -3.76 -1.81 -15.21
N SER A 117 -3.18 -2.03 -14.03
CA SER A 117 -2.82 -0.99 -13.07
C SER A 117 -1.33 -1.09 -12.78
N LEU A 118 -0.65 0.05 -12.74
CA LEU A 118 0.78 0.14 -12.54
C LEU A 118 1.09 1.15 -11.45
N MET A 119 1.96 0.77 -10.53
CA MET A 119 2.47 1.64 -9.47
C MET A 119 3.93 1.29 -9.24
N THR A 120 4.75 2.33 -9.05
CA THR A 120 6.16 2.20 -8.70
C THR A 120 6.48 3.07 -7.49
N ASN A 121 7.62 3.77 -7.50
CA ASN A 121 8.06 4.63 -6.40
C ASN A 121 7.64 6.10 -6.58
N TYR A 122 6.97 6.42 -7.69
CA TYR A 122 6.41 7.73 -7.97
C TYR A 122 4.93 7.78 -7.60
N SER A 123 4.46 8.98 -7.25
CA SER A 123 3.06 9.23 -6.99
C SER A 123 2.28 9.12 -8.31
N VAL A 124 1.22 8.32 -8.28
CA VAL A 124 0.25 8.16 -9.35
C VAL A 124 -0.84 9.22 -9.24
N LEU A 125 -1.22 9.60 -8.01
CA LEU A 125 -2.29 10.56 -7.73
C LEU A 125 -1.84 12.02 -7.85
N ALA A 126 -0.57 12.30 -7.55
CA ALA A 126 0.03 13.63 -7.63
C ALA A 126 1.45 13.54 -8.23
N PRO A 127 1.62 13.25 -9.53
CA PRO A 127 2.93 13.00 -10.15
C PRO A 127 3.95 14.12 -9.92
N GLU A 128 3.49 15.36 -9.93
CA GLU A 128 4.30 16.57 -9.66
C GLU A 128 4.98 16.54 -8.27
N SER A 129 4.36 15.89 -7.27
CA SER A 129 4.95 15.75 -5.93
C SER A 129 6.23 14.92 -5.92
N THR A 130 6.37 14.00 -6.88
CA THR A 130 7.53 13.13 -6.99
C THR A 130 8.44 13.44 -8.19
N ARG A 131 8.03 14.37 -9.06
CA ARG A 131 8.79 14.80 -10.24
C ARG A 131 10.22 15.27 -9.92
N PRO A 132 10.50 16.01 -8.83
CA PRO A 132 11.87 16.43 -8.50
C PRO A 132 12.83 15.29 -8.17
N PHE A 133 12.34 14.07 -7.96
CA PHE A 133 13.13 12.89 -7.59
C PHE A 133 13.33 11.90 -8.75
N ILE A 134 12.91 12.29 -9.95
CA ILE A 134 13.19 11.52 -11.17
C ILE A 134 14.69 11.63 -11.45
N VAL A 135 15.35 10.49 -11.62
CA VAL A 135 16.79 10.44 -11.90
C VAL A 135 17.06 10.63 -13.38
N PRO A 136 18.18 11.25 -13.79
CA PRO A 136 18.52 11.39 -15.21
C PRO A 136 18.56 10.03 -15.91
N GLY A 137 17.89 9.92 -17.07
CA GLY A 137 17.78 8.67 -17.83
C GLY A 137 16.64 7.75 -17.40
N ASP A 138 15.75 8.23 -16.53
CA ASP A 138 14.53 7.52 -16.17
C ASP A 138 13.39 7.84 -17.15
N ASP A 139 13.30 7.04 -18.21
CA ASP A 139 12.28 7.08 -19.28
C ASP A 139 11.16 6.05 -19.07
N ARG A 140 11.08 5.44 -17.86
CA ARG A 140 10.25 4.25 -17.58
C ARG A 140 8.74 4.42 -17.85
N TYR A 141 8.26 5.64 -18.12
CA TYR A 141 6.85 5.96 -18.37
C TYR A 141 6.64 6.96 -19.52
N GLU A 142 7.65 7.21 -20.36
CA GLU A 142 7.48 7.90 -21.66
C GLU A 142 6.97 6.94 -22.75
#